data_AF-A0A0K8Q4I4-F1
#
_entry.id   AF-A0A0K8Q4I4-F1
#
_cell.length_a   1.000
_cell.length_b   1.000
_cell.length_c   1.000
_cell.angle_alpha   90.00
_cell.angle_beta   90.00
_cell.angle_gamma   90.00
#
_symmetry.space_group_name_H-M   'P 1'
#
loop_
_entity.id
_entity.type
_entity.pdbx_description
1 polymer ?
#
loop_
_entity_poly.entity_id
_entity_poly.type
_entity_poly.pdbx_seq_one_letter_code
_entity_poly.pdbx_strand_id
1 'polypeptide(L)'
;MLHSGHFAKIFTRLLGTSCSLSWRNDGEQELVWTVKPSHPIADGIENPIVIPEQEMYGELFDIPDPDDLIFISSFAGGEVFRSGVTFTRGKGRIFYFSPGDQEYPVYHHAQIRRVIANAV
;
A
#
# COMPACT_ATOMS: atom_id res chain seq x y z
N MET A 1 6.79 -0.04 5.82
CA MET A 1 6.46 -1.46 5.57
C MET A 1 5.96 -1.56 4.15
N LEU A 2 6.47 -2.51 3.37
CA LEU A 2 6.13 -2.65 1.95
C LEU A 2 5.50 -4.02 1.69
N HIS A 3 4.49 -4.07 0.83
CA HIS A 3 3.87 -5.29 0.28
C HIS A 3 3.65 -6.39 1.35
N SER A 4 4.13 -7.61 1.08
CA SER A 4 4.08 -8.79 1.96
C SER A 4 4.63 -8.58 3.39
N GLY A 5 5.30 -7.46 3.64
CA GLY A 5 5.63 -6.97 4.98
C GLY A 5 4.42 -6.77 5.89
N HIS A 6 3.17 -6.78 5.39
CA HIS A 6 1.97 -6.79 6.22
C HIS A 6 1.92 -7.96 7.20
N PHE A 7 2.53 -9.11 6.88
CA PHE A 7 2.64 -10.25 7.82
C PHE A 7 3.93 -10.27 8.66
N ALA A 8 4.79 -9.26 8.54
CA ALA A 8 6.01 -9.21 9.34
C ALA A 8 5.66 -9.13 10.83
N LYS A 9 6.37 -9.91 11.66
CA LYS A 9 6.19 -9.98 13.13
C LYS A 9 6.17 -8.60 13.80
N ILE A 10 6.97 -7.66 13.30
CA ILE A 10 7.02 -6.31 13.85
C ILE A 10 5.75 -5.50 13.53
N PHE A 11 5.18 -5.66 12.34
CA PHE A 11 4.00 -4.92 11.93
C PHE A 11 2.74 -5.42 12.63
N THR A 12 2.54 -6.74 12.65
CA THR A 12 1.44 -7.37 13.39
C THR A 12 1.52 -7.04 14.88
N ARG A 13 2.71 -7.05 15.49
CA ARG A 13 2.91 -6.64 16.88
C ARG A 13 2.62 -5.16 17.12
N LEU A 14 2.99 -4.27 16.20
CA LEU A 14 2.74 -2.83 16.34
C LEU A 14 1.26 -2.49 16.13
N LEU A 15 0.56 -3.19 15.23
CA LEU A 15 -0.85 -2.92 14.93
C LEU A 15 -1.83 -3.65 15.84
N GLY A 16 -1.43 -4.80 16.41
CA GLY A 16 -2.24 -5.57 17.35
C GLY A 16 -3.37 -6.39 16.71
N THR A 17 -3.33 -6.57 15.39
CA THR A 17 -4.30 -7.34 14.60
C THR A 17 -3.58 -8.44 13.80
N SER A 18 -4.32 -9.27 13.06
CA SER A 18 -3.70 -10.30 12.23
C SER A 18 -2.97 -9.73 11.01
N CYS A 19 -3.38 -8.54 10.54
CA CYS A 19 -2.93 -7.95 9.28
C CYS A 19 -3.15 -8.88 8.08
N SER A 20 -4.15 -9.77 8.17
CA SER A 20 -4.56 -10.64 7.07
C SER A 20 -5.41 -9.89 6.04
N LEU A 21 -5.42 -10.42 4.81
CA LEU A 21 -6.10 -9.87 3.65
C LEU A 21 -6.42 -10.99 2.65
N SER A 22 -7.31 -10.70 1.70
CA SER A 22 -7.51 -11.54 0.52
C SER A 22 -6.44 -11.25 -0.51
N TRP A 23 -5.95 -12.27 -1.23
CA TRP A 23 -4.94 -12.08 -2.27
C TRP A 23 -5.12 -13.01 -3.46
N ARG A 24 -4.60 -12.59 -4.62
CA ARG A 24 -4.58 -13.37 -5.87
C ARG A 24 -3.38 -12.93 -6.73
N ASN A 25 -2.63 -13.87 -7.28
CA ASN A 25 -1.49 -13.58 -8.13
C ASN A 25 -1.75 -14.00 -9.59
N ASP A 26 -2.51 -13.18 -10.31
CA ASP A 26 -2.89 -13.41 -11.72
C ASP A 26 -2.29 -12.36 -12.68
N GLY A 27 -1.40 -11.49 -12.19
CA GLY A 27 -0.77 -10.43 -13.00
C GLY A 27 -1.74 -9.36 -13.48
N GLU A 28 -2.76 -9.04 -12.67
CA GLU A 28 -3.76 -8.04 -13.04
C GLU A 28 -3.27 -6.60 -12.85
N GLN A 29 -3.89 -5.68 -13.58
CA GLN A 29 -3.62 -4.25 -13.44
C GLN A 29 -4.08 -3.74 -12.06
N GLU A 30 -3.20 -2.97 -11.41
CA GLU A 30 -3.50 -2.17 -10.22
C GLU A 30 -3.55 -0.69 -10.60
N LEU A 31 -4.62 0.00 -10.21
CA LEU A 31 -4.69 1.47 -10.22
C LEU A 31 -4.60 1.96 -8.78
N VAL A 32 -3.52 2.70 -8.46
CA VAL A 32 -3.32 3.28 -7.13
C VAL A 32 -3.80 4.73 -7.14
N TRP A 33 -4.96 4.96 -6.52
CA TRP A 33 -5.62 6.26 -6.43
C TRP A 33 -5.12 7.05 -5.23
N THR A 34 -4.71 8.29 -5.47
CA THR A 34 -4.40 9.25 -4.40
C THR A 34 -5.69 9.84 -3.84
N VAL A 35 -6.03 9.50 -2.60
CA VAL A 35 -7.23 10.01 -1.91
C VAL A 35 -6.92 11.10 -0.89
N LYS A 36 -5.64 11.29 -0.55
CA LYS A 36 -5.16 12.40 0.30
C LYS A 36 -4.01 13.17 -0.37
N PRO A 37 -4.29 13.97 -1.41
CA PRO A 37 -3.25 14.64 -2.21
C PRO A 37 -2.47 15.71 -1.45
N SER A 38 -2.97 16.21 -0.31
CA SER A 38 -2.26 17.17 0.55
C SER A 38 -1.22 16.52 1.46
N HIS A 39 -1.14 15.19 1.51
CA HIS A 39 -0.19 14.49 2.36
C HIS A 39 1.23 14.53 1.75
N PRO A 40 2.31 14.77 2.52
CA PRO A 40 3.67 14.84 1.98
C PRO A 40 4.12 13.60 1.19
N ILE A 41 3.66 12.41 1.59
CA ILE A 41 3.92 11.15 0.86
C ILE A 41 3.39 11.19 -0.58
N ALA A 42 2.30 11.92 -0.83
CA ALA A 42 1.69 12.07 -2.15
C ALA A 42 2.30 13.22 -2.98
N ASP A 43 3.35 13.89 -2.51
CA ASP A 43 3.96 15.01 -3.22
C ASP A 43 4.60 14.58 -4.56
N GLY A 44 4.14 15.21 -5.64
CA GLY A 44 4.61 14.93 -7.00
C GLY A 44 4.17 13.58 -7.57
N ILE A 45 3.14 12.96 -6.98
CA ILE A 45 2.60 11.67 -7.44
C ILE A 45 1.45 11.89 -8.43
N GLU A 46 1.53 11.26 -9.61
CA GLU A 46 0.41 11.23 -10.56
C GLU A 46 -0.75 10.41 -10.02
N ASN A 47 -1.98 10.76 -10.42
CA ASN A 47 -3.19 10.11 -9.96
C ASN A 47 -4.08 9.66 -11.14
N PRO A 48 -4.36 8.35 -11.29
CA PRO A 48 -3.79 7.24 -10.53
C PRO A 48 -2.35 6.89 -10.96
N ILE A 49 -1.61 6.19 -10.09
CA ILE A 49 -0.44 5.42 -10.56
C ILE A 49 -0.99 4.16 -11.23
N VAL A 50 -0.57 3.90 -12.47
CA VAL A 50 -0.97 2.71 -13.23
C VAL A 50 0.16 1.68 -13.14
N ILE A 51 -0.12 0.52 -12.55
CA ILE A 51 0.79 -0.61 -12.49
C ILE A 51 0.22 -1.71 -13.39
N PRO A 52 0.87 -2.05 -14.52
CA PRO A 52 0.30 -2.97 -15.50
C PRO A 52 0.00 -4.37 -14.96
N GLU A 53 0.87 -4.90 -14.11
CA GLU A 53 0.79 -6.26 -13.55
C GLU A 53 1.28 -6.25 -12.10
N GLN A 54 0.51 -6.84 -11.19
CA GLN A 54 0.79 -6.94 -9.75
C GLN A 54 -0.01 -8.07 -9.07
N GLU A 55 0.47 -8.55 -7.91
CA GLU A 55 -0.33 -9.34 -6.96
C GLU A 55 -1.50 -8.52 -6.38
N MET A 56 -2.73 -9.00 -6.55
CA MET A 56 -3.90 -8.36 -5.97
C MET A 56 -3.94 -8.58 -4.45
N TYR A 57 -4.09 -7.49 -3.69
CA TYR A 57 -4.59 -7.51 -2.30
C TYR A 57 -5.98 -6.91 -2.25
N GLY A 58 -6.85 -7.47 -1.41
CA GLY A 58 -8.25 -7.06 -1.29
C GLY A 58 -8.68 -6.87 0.17
N GLU A 59 -9.60 -5.94 0.38
CA GLU A 59 -10.33 -5.83 1.64
C GLU A 59 -11.16 -7.11 1.93
N LEU A 60 -11.43 -7.47 3.18
CA LEU A 60 -11.05 -6.78 4.42
C LEU A 60 -9.56 -6.97 4.75
N PHE A 61 -8.84 -5.86 4.90
CA PHE A 61 -7.51 -5.82 5.47
C PHE A 61 -7.63 -5.66 6.99
N ASP A 62 -7.29 -6.70 7.74
CA ASP A 62 -7.41 -6.72 9.21
C ASP A 62 -6.32 -5.88 9.89
N ILE A 63 -6.47 -4.57 9.79
CA ILE A 63 -5.67 -3.54 10.43
C ILE A 63 -6.59 -2.60 11.24
N PRO A 64 -6.09 -1.95 12.30
CA PRO A 64 -6.83 -0.87 12.93
C PRO A 64 -7.08 0.27 11.93
N ASP A 65 -8.02 1.15 12.26
CA ASP A 65 -8.23 2.36 11.46
C ASP A 65 -6.91 3.15 11.36
N PRO A 66 -6.50 3.52 10.13
CA PRO A 66 -5.25 4.24 9.92
C PRO A 66 -5.38 5.71 10.35
N ASP A 67 -4.26 6.32 10.74
CA ASP A 67 -4.21 7.75 11.04
C ASP A 67 -4.51 8.56 9.76
N ASP A 68 -3.90 8.15 8.65
CA ASP A 68 -4.19 8.66 7.31
C ASP A 68 -4.39 7.52 6.32
N LEU A 69 -5.43 7.62 5.49
CA LEU A 69 -5.58 6.87 4.25
C LEU A 69 -5.12 7.75 3.09
N ILE A 70 -4.00 7.39 2.46
CA ILE A 70 -3.35 8.18 1.41
C ILE A 70 -3.65 7.62 0.04
N PHE A 71 -3.59 6.28 -0.09
CA PHE A 71 -3.82 5.58 -1.34
C PHE A 71 -4.88 4.49 -1.19
N ILE A 72 -5.73 4.36 -2.21
CA ILE A 72 -6.63 3.23 -2.41
C ILE A 72 -6.27 2.58 -3.73
N SER A 73 -6.10 1.26 -3.74
CA SER A 73 -5.94 0.51 -4.98
C SER A 73 -7.27 -0.06 -5.45
N SER A 74 -7.46 -0.08 -6.77
CA SER A 74 -8.52 -0.84 -7.44
C SER A 74 -7.89 -1.80 -8.43
N PHE A 75 -8.32 -3.05 -8.43
CA PHE A 75 -7.81 -4.12 -9.29
C PHE A 75 -8.80 -4.46 -10.40
N ALA A 76 -8.29 -5.02 -11.50
CA ALA A 76 -9.12 -5.41 -12.64
C ALA A 76 -10.21 -6.44 -12.26
N GLY A 77 -9.95 -7.34 -11.31
CA GLY A 77 -10.92 -8.27 -10.75
C GLY A 77 -12.05 -7.66 -9.90
N GLY A 78 -12.00 -6.35 -9.64
CA GLY A 78 -13.03 -5.60 -8.92
C GLY A 78 -12.74 -5.37 -7.43
N GLU A 79 -11.65 -5.93 -6.91
CA GLU A 79 -11.23 -5.70 -5.53
C GLU A 79 -10.70 -4.28 -5.32
N VAL A 80 -10.83 -3.82 -4.08
CA VAL A 80 -10.24 -2.57 -3.60
C VAL A 80 -9.41 -2.83 -2.35
N PHE A 81 -8.43 -1.96 -2.09
CA PHE A 81 -7.53 -2.11 -0.95
C PHE A 81 -7.03 -0.76 -0.44
N ARG A 82 -6.98 -0.58 0.87
CA ARG A 82 -6.31 0.56 1.52
C ARG A 82 -4.79 0.43 1.38
N SER A 83 -4.29 0.76 0.19
CA SER A 83 -2.92 0.45 -0.25
C SER A 83 -1.84 1.42 0.24
N GLY A 84 -2.21 2.53 0.85
CA GLY A 84 -1.27 3.47 1.43
C GLY A 84 -1.81 4.08 2.70
N VAL A 85 -1.29 3.66 3.85
CA VAL A 85 -1.80 4.08 5.16
C VAL A 85 -0.70 4.40 6.15
N THR A 86 -0.97 5.35 7.04
CA THR A 86 -0.05 5.74 8.13
C THR A 86 -0.57 5.31 9.50
N PHE A 87 0.38 5.11 10.42
CA PHE A 87 0.09 4.91 11.84
C PHE A 87 1.16 5.57 12.70
N THR A 88 0.77 5.99 13.89
CA THR A 88 1.66 6.53 14.92
C THR A 88 1.75 5.54 16.07
N ARG A 89 2.96 5.25 16.53
CA ARG A 89 3.22 4.41 17.72
C ARG A 89 4.26 5.09 18.61
N GLY A 90 3.80 5.70 19.70
CA GLY A 90 4.63 6.56 20.53
C GLY A 90 5.16 7.73 19.71
N LYS A 91 6.49 7.83 19.56
CA LYS A 91 7.16 8.82 18.69
C LYS A 91 7.43 8.31 17.27
N GLY A 92 7.17 7.03 17.01
CA GLY A 92 7.40 6.40 15.72
C GLY A 92 6.27 6.69 14.74
N ARG A 93 6.63 6.92 13.48
CA ARG A 93 5.71 7.01 12.35
C ARG A 93 5.89 5.77 11.48
N ILE A 94 4.78 5.17 11.06
CA ILE A 94 4.75 3.97 10.24
C ILE A 94 3.98 4.31 8.99
N PHE A 95 4.54 3.95 7.83
CA PHE A 95 3.83 3.96 6.56
C PHE A 95 3.81 2.54 6.02
N TYR A 96 2.61 2.06 5.65
CA TYR A 96 2.42 0.83 4.90
C TYR A 96 2.04 1.19 3.46
N PHE A 97 2.74 0.59 2.50
CA PHE A 97 2.47 0.76 1.08
C PHE A 97 2.40 -0.60 0.40
N SER A 98 1.28 -0.85 -0.27
CA SER A 98 0.96 -2.16 -0.87
C SER A 98 1.91 -2.52 -1.99
N PRO A 99 2.10 -1.72 -3.06
CA PRO A 99 2.77 -2.21 -4.26
C PRO A 99 4.20 -2.71 -4.02
N GLY A 100 4.50 -3.94 -4.46
CA GLY A 100 5.86 -4.47 -4.40
C GLY A 100 6.03 -5.98 -4.46
N ASP A 101 5.18 -6.73 -5.16
CA ASP A 101 5.42 -8.16 -5.36
C ASP A 101 6.75 -8.42 -6.07
N GLN A 102 7.37 -9.55 -5.73
CA GLN A 102 8.67 -9.96 -6.22
C GLN A 102 8.69 -10.43 -7.69
N GLU A 103 7.56 -10.89 -8.24
CA GLU A 103 7.48 -11.44 -9.59
C GLU A 103 7.36 -10.34 -10.65
N TYR A 104 6.88 -9.14 -10.26
CA TYR A 104 6.66 -8.00 -11.16
C TYR A 104 7.69 -6.89 -10.90
N PRO A 105 8.09 -6.11 -11.94
CA PRO A 105 9.08 -5.04 -11.81
C PRO A 105 8.51 -3.76 -11.14
N VAL A 106 7.66 -3.90 -10.12
CA VAL A 106 6.92 -2.81 -9.48
C VAL A 106 7.86 -1.75 -8.90
N TYR A 107 8.95 -2.18 -8.27
CA TYR A 107 9.96 -1.26 -7.75
C TYR A 107 10.82 -0.58 -8.82
N HIS A 108 10.63 -0.86 -10.11
CA HIS A 108 11.24 -0.09 -11.20
C HIS A 108 10.37 1.09 -11.63
N HIS A 109 9.08 1.11 -11.24
CA HIS A 109 8.17 2.19 -11.55
C HIS A 109 8.57 3.49 -10.82
N ALA A 110 8.74 4.59 -11.57
CA ALA A 110 9.23 5.85 -11.03
C ALA A 110 8.35 6.41 -9.91
N GLN A 111 7.02 6.36 -10.08
CA GLN A 111 6.07 6.83 -9.05
C GLN A 111 6.13 6.00 -7.76
N ILE A 112 6.35 4.68 -7.85
CA ILE A 112 6.48 3.81 -6.67
C ILE A 112 7.73 4.19 -5.88
N ARG A 113 8.86 4.41 -6.57
CA ARG A 113 10.09 4.91 -5.95
C ARG A 113 9.90 6.29 -5.32
N ARG A 114 9.16 7.19 -5.97
CA ARG A 114 8.86 8.53 -5.44
C ARG A 114 8.02 8.47 -4.17
N VAL A 115 6.96 7.64 -4.13
CA VAL A 115 6.15 7.41 -2.91
C VAL A 115 7.03 6.91 -1.77
N ILE A 116 7.88 5.91 -2.03
CA ILE A 116 8.79 5.35 -1.02
C ILE A 116 9.78 6.44 -0.55
N ALA A 117 10.33 7.23 -1.46
CA ALA A 117 11.27 8.31 -1.13
C ALA A 117 10.61 9.41 -0.28
N ASN A 118 9.35 9.77 -0.56
CA ASN A 118 8.62 10.78 0.22
C ASN A 118 8.24 10.28 1.63
N ALA A 119 8.23 8.97 1.86
CA ALA A 119 7.85 8.35 3.13
C ALA A 119 9.02 8.14 4.11
N VAL A 120 10.26 8.32 3.66
CA VAL A 120 11.50 8.23 4.46
C VAL A 120 11.87 9.60 5.03
#